data_AF-A0A429PAZ9-F1
#
_entry.id   AF-A0A429PAZ9-F1
#
_cell.length_a   1.000
_cell.length_b   1.000
_cell.length_c   1.000
_cell.angle_alpha   90.00
_cell.angle_beta   90.00
_cell.angle_gamma   90.00
#
_symmetry.space_group_name_H-M   'P 1'
#
loop_
_entity.id
_entity.type
_entity.pdbx_description
1 polymer ?
#
loop_
_entity_poly.entity_id
_entity_poly.type
_entity_poly.pdbx_seq_one_letter_code
_entity_poly.pdbx_strand_id
1 'polypeptide(L)'
;MTQPSPADELRAAAEKLREHADAASPGPWTEGGVGDFGWNVAFPTPGTGAGLEDSEQGRADAAYIALMDPDVGHALADWLDYHAAMSDRLAQLFDDPPLIPDDHPALAVARALNGDR
;
A
#
# COMPACT_ATOMS: atom_id res chain seq x y z
N MET A 1 7.60 14.37 22.74
CA MET A 1 6.98 13.16 22.18
C MET A 1 8.13 12.28 21.73
N THR A 2 8.17 11.03 22.15
CA THR A 2 9.21 10.08 21.71
C THR A 2 8.90 9.70 20.26
N GLN A 3 9.91 9.69 19.40
CA GLN A 3 9.77 9.26 18.01
C GLN A 3 9.30 7.78 18.00
N PRO A 4 8.32 7.40 17.16
CA PRO A 4 7.89 6.02 17.04
C PRO A 4 9.08 5.13 16.63
N SER A 5 9.10 3.89 17.12
CA SER A 5 10.13 2.95 16.67
C SER A 5 9.89 2.57 15.21
N PRO A 6 10.92 2.10 14.47
CA PRO A 6 10.72 1.60 13.11
C PRO A 6 9.63 0.52 13.00
N ALA A 7 9.49 -0.34 14.02
CA ALA A 7 8.45 -1.36 14.05
C ALA A 7 7.04 -0.73 14.23
N ASP A 8 6.92 0.36 14.98
CA ASP A 8 5.66 1.09 15.11
C ASP A 8 5.28 1.78 13.80
N GLU A 9 6.24 2.37 13.07
CA GLU A 9 6.00 2.96 11.75
C GLU A 9 5.46 1.91 10.75
N LEU A 10 6.05 0.71 10.75
CA LEU A 10 5.59 -0.41 9.92
C LEU A 10 4.17 -0.86 10.25
N ARG A 11 3.85 -1.04 11.54
CA ARG A 11 2.51 -1.46 11.97
C ARG A 11 1.46 -0.39 11.65
N ALA A 12 1.78 0.89 11.85
CA ALA A 12 0.89 1.99 11.49
C ALA A 12 0.58 2.00 9.99
N ALA A 13 1.59 1.77 9.14
CA ALA A 13 1.41 1.68 7.70
C ALA A 13 0.60 0.42 7.30
N ALA A 14 0.82 -0.71 7.95
CA ALA A 14 0.06 -1.94 7.73
C ALA A 14 -1.41 -1.78 8.10
N GLU A 15 -1.71 -1.18 9.26
CA GLU A 15 -3.07 -0.87 9.69
C GLU A 15 -3.78 0.04 8.69
N LYS A 16 -3.12 1.12 8.27
CA LYS A 16 -3.65 2.06 7.27
C LYS A 16 -3.94 1.38 5.93
N LEU A 17 -3.07 0.48 5.46
CA LEU A 17 -3.31 -0.29 4.25
C LEU A 17 -4.54 -1.19 4.39
N ARG A 18 -4.68 -1.91 5.51
CA ARG A 18 -5.85 -2.76 5.74
C ARG A 18 -7.13 -1.97 5.79
N GLU A 19 -7.15 -0.86 6.52
CA GLU A 19 -8.32 0.02 6.62
C GLU A 19 -8.80 0.47 5.24
N HIS A 20 -7.88 0.94 4.39
CA HIS A 20 -8.24 1.39 3.05
C HIS A 20 -8.57 0.24 2.09
N ALA A 21 -7.87 -0.89 2.18
CA ALA A 21 -8.16 -2.07 1.34
C ALA A 21 -9.52 -2.69 1.68
N ASP A 22 -9.86 -2.80 2.96
CA ASP A 22 -11.16 -3.32 3.44
C ASP A 22 -12.33 -2.41 3.03
N ALA A 23 -12.10 -1.10 2.97
CA ALA A 23 -13.12 -0.13 2.56
C ALA A 23 -13.27 0.01 1.04
N ALA A 24 -12.30 -0.48 0.26
CA ALA A 24 -12.28 -0.35 -1.18
C ALA A 24 -13.25 -1.32 -1.88
N SER A 25 -13.60 -1.04 -3.14
CA SER A 25 -14.36 -1.99 -3.97
C SER A 25 -13.58 -3.29 -4.08
N PRO A 26 -14.19 -4.48 -3.88
CA PRO A 26 -13.47 -5.75 -4.01
C PRO A 26 -12.73 -5.89 -5.34
N GLY A 27 -11.59 -6.56 -5.34
CA GLY A 27 -10.84 -6.92 -6.54
C GLY A 27 -11.50 -8.07 -7.35
N PRO A 28 -10.96 -8.41 -8.53
CA PRO A 28 -9.82 -7.75 -9.16
C PRO A 28 -10.21 -6.43 -9.82
N TRP A 29 -9.29 -5.46 -9.80
CA TRP A 29 -9.40 -4.25 -10.59
C TRP A 29 -8.69 -4.42 -11.92
N THR A 30 -9.17 -3.74 -12.96
CA THR A 30 -8.54 -3.77 -14.28
C THR A 30 -8.46 -2.37 -14.88
N GLU A 31 -7.47 -2.13 -15.73
CA GLU A 31 -7.50 -0.98 -16.65
C GLU A 31 -8.78 -1.09 -17.49
N GLY A 32 -9.55 -0.02 -17.53
CA GLY A 32 -10.74 0.14 -18.34
C GLY A 32 -10.72 1.48 -19.06
N GLY A 33 -11.70 1.66 -19.95
CA GLY A 33 -11.87 2.88 -20.70
C GLY A 33 -12.38 2.58 -22.09
N VAL A 34 -12.77 3.63 -22.81
CA VAL A 34 -13.19 3.52 -24.20
C VAL A 34 -12.34 4.48 -25.04
N GLY A 35 -11.04 4.19 -25.17
CA GLY A 35 -10.12 4.98 -26.00
C GLY A 35 -10.27 6.48 -25.78
N ASP A 36 -10.68 7.21 -26.83
CA ASP A 36 -10.89 8.66 -26.86
C ASP A 36 -12.03 9.20 -25.96
N PHE A 37 -12.69 8.35 -25.17
CA PHE A 37 -13.77 8.74 -24.26
C PHE A 37 -13.35 8.64 -22.78
N GLY A 38 -12.05 8.50 -22.52
CA GLY A 38 -11.46 8.47 -21.18
C GLY A 38 -11.08 7.08 -20.67
N TRP A 39 -10.23 7.11 -19.64
CA TRP A 39 -9.67 5.95 -18.96
C TRP A 39 -10.24 5.82 -17.55
N ASN A 40 -10.33 4.59 -17.06
CA ASN A 40 -10.83 4.32 -15.73
C ASN A 40 -10.18 3.07 -15.12
N VAL A 41 -10.27 2.95 -13.81
CA VAL A 41 -10.12 1.66 -13.13
C VAL A 41 -11.50 1.01 -13.12
N ALA A 42 -11.63 -0.18 -13.69
CA ALA A 42 -12.87 -0.95 -13.69
C ALA A 42 -12.88 -1.90 -12.48
N PHE A 43 -14.00 -1.93 -11.76
CA PHE A 43 -14.22 -2.87 -10.66
C PHE A 43 -14.99 -4.12 -11.14
N PRO A 44 -15.05 -5.20 -10.34
CA PRO A 44 -15.72 -6.44 -10.74
C PRO A 44 -17.22 -6.27 -11.05
N THR A 45 -17.87 -5.29 -10.44
CA THR A 45 -19.28 -4.99 -10.71
C THR A 45 -19.39 -4.22 -12.04
N PRO A 46 -20.13 -4.75 -13.04
CA PRO A 46 -20.25 -4.11 -14.35
C PRO A 46 -20.75 -2.67 -14.25
N GLY A 47 -20.11 -1.77 -15.00
CA GLY A 47 -20.47 -0.35 -15.03
C GLY A 47 -20.01 0.46 -13.81
N THR A 48 -19.18 -0.12 -12.94
CA THR A 48 -18.59 0.58 -11.79
C THR A 48 -17.08 0.76 -11.97
N GLY A 49 -16.54 1.85 -11.41
CA GLY A 49 -15.14 2.19 -11.54
C GLY A 49 -14.82 3.60 -11.07
N ALA A 50 -13.54 3.96 -11.17
CA ALA A 50 -13.06 5.32 -10.93
C ALA A 50 -12.50 5.91 -12.23
N GLY A 51 -13.13 6.97 -12.73
CA GLY A 51 -12.69 7.66 -13.95
C GLY A 51 -11.47 8.55 -13.68
N LEU A 52 -10.54 8.57 -14.64
CA LEU A 52 -9.33 9.38 -14.60
C LEU A 52 -9.31 10.38 -15.75
N GLU A 53 -8.23 11.16 -15.85
CA GLU A 53 -8.04 12.10 -16.95
C GLU A 53 -8.10 11.40 -18.31
N ASP A 54 -8.72 12.04 -19.30
CA ASP A 54 -8.74 11.58 -20.68
C ASP A 54 -7.41 11.93 -21.38
N SER A 55 -6.37 11.21 -21.00
CA SER A 55 -5.01 11.37 -21.51
C SER A 55 -4.24 10.04 -21.45
N GLU A 56 -3.13 9.94 -22.19
CA GLU A 56 -2.21 8.79 -22.04
C GLU A 56 -1.67 8.67 -20.61
N GLN A 57 -1.54 9.80 -19.89
CA GLN A 57 -1.17 9.78 -18.48
C GLN A 57 -2.28 9.17 -17.63
N GLY A 58 -3.55 9.55 -17.84
CA GLY A 58 -4.69 8.96 -17.15
C GLY A 58 -4.82 7.45 -17.42
N ARG A 59 -4.47 6.99 -18.62
CA ARG A 59 -4.35 5.55 -18.91
C ARG A 59 -3.28 4.87 -18.05
N ALA A 60 -2.09 5.45 -18.00
CA ALA A 60 -0.98 4.91 -17.21
C ALA A 60 -1.32 4.88 -15.71
N ASP A 61 -1.99 5.92 -15.22
CA ASP A 61 -2.46 6.00 -13.83
C ASP A 61 -3.53 4.94 -13.55
N ALA A 62 -4.46 4.70 -14.47
CA ALA A 62 -5.48 3.65 -14.33
C ALA A 62 -4.83 2.26 -14.27
N ALA A 63 -3.85 2.00 -15.12
CA ALA A 63 -3.10 0.74 -15.11
C ALA A 63 -2.35 0.53 -13.80
N TYR A 64 -1.71 1.58 -13.27
CA TYR A 64 -1.00 1.51 -11.99
C TYR A 64 -1.96 1.29 -10.81
N ILE A 65 -3.09 2.02 -10.76
CA ILE A 65 -4.07 1.84 -9.68
C ILE A 65 -4.70 0.44 -9.74
N ALA A 66 -5.01 -0.06 -10.94
CA ALA A 66 -5.54 -1.41 -11.11
C ALA A 66 -4.55 -2.50 -10.65
N LEU A 67 -3.24 -2.27 -10.80
CA LEU A 67 -2.19 -3.15 -10.26
C LEU A 67 -2.15 -3.13 -8.72
N MET A 68 -2.54 -2.02 -8.10
CA MET A 68 -2.56 -1.83 -6.64
C MET A 68 -3.95 -2.14 -6.06
N ASP A 69 -4.62 -3.15 -6.58
CA ASP A 69 -5.95 -3.57 -6.13
C ASP A 69 -5.94 -3.97 -4.62
N PRO A 70 -7.11 -4.05 -3.96
CA PRO A 70 -7.18 -4.29 -2.52
C PRO A 70 -6.45 -5.55 -2.06
N ASP A 71 -6.41 -6.62 -2.86
CA ASP A 71 -5.70 -7.86 -2.51
C ASP A 71 -4.19 -7.62 -2.41
N VAL A 72 -3.63 -6.77 -3.28
CA VAL A 72 -2.23 -6.30 -3.18
C VAL A 72 -2.03 -5.44 -1.94
N GLY A 73 -3.00 -4.57 -1.62
CA GLY A 73 -2.99 -3.78 -0.39
C GLY A 73 -2.90 -4.63 0.88
N HIS A 74 -3.71 -5.68 0.97
CA HIS A 74 -3.66 -6.65 2.08
C HIS A 74 -2.33 -7.40 2.13
N ALA A 75 -1.85 -7.89 0.99
CA ALA A 75 -0.57 -8.59 0.92
C ALA A 75 0.61 -7.71 1.37
N LEU A 76 0.59 -6.42 1.03
CA LEU A 76 1.59 -5.46 1.49
C LEU A 76 1.47 -5.19 3.00
N ALA A 77 0.26 -5.12 3.55
CA ALA A 77 0.07 -4.97 4.99
C ALA A 77 0.65 -6.16 5.77
N ASP A 78 0.41 -7.39 5.31
CA ASP A 78 0.96 -8.59 5.93
C ASP A 78 2.49 -8.64 5.82
N TRP A 79 3.04 -8.19 4.70
CA TRP A 79 4.49 -8.07 4.53
C TRP A 79 5.11 -7.06 5.50
N LEU A 80 4.47 -5.90 5.73
CA LEU A 80 4.93 -4.90 6.70
C LEU A 80 4.89 -5.44 8.14
N ASP A 81 3.81 -6.13 8.53
CA ASP A 81 3.71 -6.76 9.85
C ASP A 81 4.74 -7.86 10.06
N TYR A 82 5.05 -8.65 9.02
CA TYR A 82 6.12 -9.63 9.08
C TYR A 82 7.47 -8.96 9.41
N HIS A 83 7.78 -7.82 8.77
CA HIS A 83 9.01 -7.08 9.06
C HIS A 83 9.01 -6.45 10.45
N ALA A 84 7.87 -5.95 10.94
CA ALA A 84 7.74 -5.43 12.30
C ALA A 84 7.99 -6.54 13.34
N ALA A 85 7.36 -7.70 13.16
CA ALA A 85 7.54 -8.86 14.03
C ALA A 85 8.97 -9.41 14.00
N MET A 86 9.62 -9.41 12.82
CA MET A 86 11.03 -9.79 12.70
C MET A 86 11.93 -8.84 13.51
N SER A 87 11.68 -7.54 13.44
CA SER A 87 12.43 -6.54 14.20
C SER A 87 12.30 -6.73 15.71
N ASP A 88 11.08 -6.91 16.22
CA ASP A 88 10.86 -7.20 17.64
C ASP A 88 11.60 -8.46 18.09
N ARG A 89 11.55 -9.51 17.25
CA ARG A 89 12.20 -10.78 17.54
C ARG A 89 13.72 -10.65 17.58
N LEU A 90 14.30 -9.87 16.68
CA LEU A 90 15.75 -9.60 16.68
C LEU A 90 16.14 -8.79 17.91
N ALA A 91 15.38 -7.76 18.28
CA ALA A 91 15.61 -6.97 19.49
C ALA A 91 15.66 -7.86 20.75
N GLN A 92 14.68 -8.78 20.87
CA GLN A 92 14.62 -9.74 21.98
C GLN A 92 15.80 -10.72 22.02
N LEU A 93 16.33 -11.13 20.85
CA LEU A 93 17.42 -12.10 20.77
C LEU A 93 18.77 -11.50 21.14
N PHE A 94 18.99 -10.23 20.81
CA PHE A 94 20.27 -9.55 20.99
C PHE A 94 20.32 -8.60 22.19
N ASP A 95 19.21 -8.44 22.93
CA ASP A 95 19.04 -7.45 24.02
C ASP A 95 19.41 -6.02 23.56
N ASP A 96 19.21 -5.76 22.26
CA ASP A 96 19.53 -4.54 21.55
C ASP A 96 18.23 -3.90 21.03
N PRO A 97 18.22 -2.57 20.78
CA PRO A 97 17.06 -1.92 20.20
C PRO A 97 16.73 -2.48 18.80
N PRO A 98 15.46 -2.40 18.36
CA PRO A 98 15.02 -2.97 17.09
C PRO A 98 15.85 -2.49 15.90
N LEU A 99 16.45 -3.46 15.19
CA LEU A 99 17.35 -3.26 14.06
C LEU A 99 16.58 -3.28 12.75
N ILE A 100 15.91 -2.18 12.43
CA ILE A 100 15.57 -1.86 11.05
C ILE A 100 16.39 -0.63 10.67
N PRO A 101 17.40 -0.78 9.81
CA PRO A 101 18.14 0.35 9.28
C PRO A 101 17.19 1.37 8.63
N ASP A 102 17.51 2.66 8.72
CA ASP A 102 16.69 3.73 8.13
C ASP A 102 16.52 3.59 6.61
N ASP A 103 17.44 2.90 5.93
CA ASP A 103 17.42 2.60 4.50
C ASP A 103 16.72 1.28 4.16
N HIS A 104 16.15 0.59 5.14
CA HIS A 104 15.44 -0.68 4.90
C HIS A 104 14.19 -0.43 4.02
N PRO A 105 14.00 -1.17 2.91
CA PRO A 105 12.91 -0.92 1.96
C PRO A 105 11.51 -0.93 2.59
N ALA A 106 11.24 -1.82 3.55
CA ALA A 106 9.95 -1.85 4.26
C ALA A 106 9.67 -0.56 5.03
N LEU A 107 10.69 0.06 5.63
CA LEU A 107 10.53 1.31 6.37
C LEU A 107 10.32 2.49 5.41
N ALA A 108 11.01 2.50 4.27
CA ALA A 108 10.77 3.48 3.21
C ALA A 108 9.33 3.41 2.68
N VAL A 109 8.80 2.19 2.46
CA VAL A 109 7.39 1.98 2.08
C VAL A 109 6.45 2.47 3.17
N ALA A 110 6.69 2.12 4.43
CA ALA A 110 5.85 2.56 5.55
C ALA A 110 5.81 4.09 5.70
N ARG A 111 6.95 4.76 5.62
CA ARG A 111 7.04 6.23 5.66
C ARG A 111 6.26 6.88 4.51
N ALA A 112 6.41 6.35 3.29
CA ALA A 112 5.64 6.81 2.14
C ALA A 112 4.12 6.64 2.32
N LEU A 113 3.68 5.55 2.95
CA LEU A 113 2.27 5.30 3.27
C LEU A 113 1.75 6.18 4.40
N ASN A 114 2.57 6.45 5.40
CA ASN A 114 2.24 7.31 6.54
C ASN A 114 2.19 8.80 6.14
N GLY A 115 2.86 9.17 5.04
CA GLY A 115 2.90 10.55 4.52
C GLY A 115 4.15 11.32 4.92
N ASP A 116 5.13 10.63 5.51
CA ASP A 116 6.42 11.17 5.91
C ASP A 116 7.39 10.98 4.73
N ARG A 117 7.50 11.99 3.86
CA ARG A 117 8.46 12.03 2.75
C ARG A 117 9.53 13.08 2.94
#